data_AF-A0A2V9LMN3-F1
#
_entry.id   AF-A0A2V9LMN3-F1
#
_cell.length_a   1.000
_cell.length_b   1.000
_cell.length_c   1.000
_cell.angle_alpha   90.00
_cell.angle_beta   90.00
_cell.angle_gamma   90.00
#
_symmetry.space_group_name_H-M   'P 1'
#
loop_
_entity.id
_entity.type
_entity.pdbx_description
1 polymer ?
#
loop_
_entity_poly.entity_id
_entity_poly.type
_entity_poly.pdbx_seq_one_letter_code
_entity_poly.pdbx_strand_id
1 'polypeptide(L)'
;MGETNPSSVESLVSEARARLSAQISAQAEPLEKLGQQIEELRTRQRQLEEAIQSELDAVAKAAPATVAAASDASFERLLGSVRNLITATLPEQVFDVLTEEAGQMGTRAAVFDVRGKAAWGASMRGFGTDPKTFRALVVSLSQENPFRQAYETGGHVDLTAEQLRRVRNVFDKFKPATEDVILLLPIRSAGSVSAISYFDTGGKNDKLPVDALKILAEFAGAQLDRLMALSGGVPARETTEEVPVPEAAAVELAEAPVAEAPAAEAEPLPPEVEEPAIEAPLPAESAAIEASPPPPPPPTTAAGVDLSQLSDEEQKAHKDAKRFAKLLVSEIELYNKTKVSDGRKNKDLYKRLKADIERSRQTYEKRFGKTVAKQYDYFHEELVRTLAANDAPALGGEYPGPSV
;
A
#
# COMPACT_ATOMS: atom_id res chain seq x y z
N MET A 1 26.49 0.19 91.03
CA MET A 1 25.63 -0.48 90.04
C MET A 1 24.21 -0.34 90.53
N GLY A 2 23.28 0.17 89.72
CA GLY A 2 21.91 0.43 90.17
C GLY A 2 21.06 -0.84 90.14
N GLU A 3 20.47 -1.21 91.27
CA GLU A 3 19.52 -2.30 91.35
C GLU A 3 18.20 -1.89 90.68
N THR A 4 17.97 -2.38 89.46
CA THR A 4 16.68 -2.21 88.78
C THR A 4 15.63 -3.07 89.45
N ASN A 5 14.82 -2.44 90.30
CA ASN A 5 13.78 -3.09 91.08
C ASN A 5 12.74 -3.76 90.15
N PRO A 6 12.52 -5.09 90.19
CA PRO A 6 11.74 -5.81 89.18
C PRO A 6 10.29 -5.31 89.06
N SER A 7 9.69 -4.87 90.18
CA SER A 7 8.36 -4.25 90.22
C SER A 7 8.22 -2.99 89.36
N SER A 8 9.30 -2.23 89.17
CA SER A 8 9.31 -1.02 88.32
C SER A 8 9.35 -1.35 86.82
N VAL A 9 9.85 -2.53 86.44
CA VAL A 9 9.86 -2.98 85.04
C VAL A 9 8.47 -3.52 84.69
N GLU A 10 7.87 -4.29 85.59
CA GLU A 10 6.50 -4.81 85.43
C GLU A 10 5.45 -3.70 85.30
N SER A 11 5.58 -2.61 86.07
CA SER A 11 4.66 -1.46 85.95
C SER A 11 4.80 -0.74 84.60
N LEU A 12 6.03 -0.55 84.10
CA LEU A 12 6.27 0.06 82.79
C LEU A 12 5.74 -0.80 81.64
N VAL A 13 5.88 -2.14 81.75
CA VAL A 13 5.31 -3.07 80.75
C VAL A 13 3.78 -3.10 80.80
N SER A 14 3.16 -3.04 81.98
CA SER A 14 1.70 -2.99 82.09
C SER A 14 1.13 -1.67 81.54
N GLU A 15 1.80 -0.55 81.80
CA GLU A 15 1.40 0.77 81.30
C GLU A 15 1.61 0.89 79.78
N ALA A 16 2.71 0.36 79.24
CA ALA A 16 2.95 0.29 77.80
C ALA A 16 1.90 -0.58 77.09
N ARG A 17 1.51 -1.73 77.68
CA ARG A 17 0.43 -2.58 77.17
C ARG A 17 -0.91 -1.86 77.16
N ALA A 18 -1.26 -1.13 78.22
CA ALA A 18 -2.51 -0.36 78.31
C ALA A 18 -2.57 0.79 77.28
N ARG A 19 -1.45 1.50 77.07
CA ARG A 19 -1.35 2.54 76.03
C ARG A 19 -1.47 1.95 74.62
N LEU A 20 -0.82 0.81 74.36
CA LEU A 20 -0.90 0.13 73.06
C LEU A 20 -2.32 -0.40 72.80
N SER A 21 -2.98 -1.02 73.78
CA SER A 21 -4.38 -1.47 73.61
C SER A 21 -5.33 -0.31 73.35
N ALA A 22 -5.14 0.83 74.03
CA ALA A 22 -5.94 2.04 73.81
C ALA A 22 -5.71 2.64 72.41
N GLN A 23 -4.48 2.62 71.89
CA GLN A 23 -4.19 3.04 70.51
C GLN A 23 -4.82 2.09 69.49
N ILE A 24 -4.75 0.77 69.70
CA ILE A 24 -5.36 -0.22 68.81
C ILE A 24 -6.89 -0.05 68.79
N SER A 25 -7.55 0.10 69.94
CA SER A 25 -9.00 0.34 69.99
C SER A 25 -9.39 1.66 69.33
N ALA A 26 -8.59 2.72 69.51
CA ALA A 26 -8.84 4.02 68.87
C ALA A 26 -8.68 3.99 67.33
N GLN A 27 -7.96 3.02 66.77
CA GLN A 27 -7.87 2.83 65.32
C GLN A 27 -8.92 1.85 64.75
N ALA A 28 -9.59 1.05 65.60
CA ALA A 28 -10.64 0.14 65.15
C ALA A 28 -11.87 0.89 64.60
N GLU A 29 -12.41 1.89 65.32
CA GLU A 29 -13.60 2.63 64.87
C GLU A 29 -13.41 3.36 63.52
N PRO A 30 -12.29 4.06 63.23
CA PRO A 30 -12.03 4.60 61.90
C PRO A 30 -11.96 3.53 60.80
N LEU A 31 -11.36 2.37 61.09
CA LEU A 31 -11.23 1.28 60.11
C LEU A 31 -12.59 0.62 59.80
N GLU A 32 -13.44 0.41 60.81
CA GLU A 32 -14.81 -0.08 60.61
C GLU A 32 -15.64 0.90 59.78
N LYS A 33 -15.58 2.19 60.11
CA LYS A 33 -16.29 3.24 59.37
C LYS A 33 -15.83 3.35 57.91
N LEU A 34 -14.52 3.22 57.67
CA LEU A 34 -13.96 3.23 56.32
C LEU A 34 -14.35 1.96 55.54
N GLY A 35 -14.42 0.80 56.22
CA GLY A 35 -14.99 -0.44 55.66
C GLY A 35 -16.45 -0.29 55.23
N GLN A 36 -17.29 0.33 56.06
CA GLN A 36 -18.70 0.63 55.72
C GLN A 36 -18.80 1.55 54.50
N GLN A 37 -17.98 2.60 54.42
CA GLN A 37 -17.96 3.52 53.27
C GLN A 37 -17.49 2.84 51.97
N ILE A 38 -16.54 1.92 52.03
CA ILE A 38 -16.12 1.12 50.87
C ILE A 38 -17.28 0.24 50.38
N GLU A 39 -18.03 -0.39 51.28
CA GLU A 39 -19.14 -1.27 50.89
C GLU A 39 -20.35 -0.49 50.35
N GLU A 40 -20.61 0.71 50.88
CA GLU A 40 -21.58 1.65 50.31
C GLU A 40 -21.18 2.07 48.88
N LEU A 41 -19.91 2.44 48.66
CA LEU A 41 -19.40 2.80 47.33
C LEU A 41 -19.49 1.64 46.33
N ARG A 42 -19.16 0.41 46.75
CA ARG A 42 -19.31 -0.80 45.91
C ARG A 42 -20.76 -1.07 45.55
N THR A 43 -21.67 -0.91 46.51
CA THR A 43 -23.12 -1.07 46.29
C THR A 43 -23.62 -0.04 45.29
N ARG A 44 -23.19 1.23 45.44
CA ARG A 44 -23.54 2.31 44.52
C ARG A 44 -22.94 2.13 43.12
N GLN A 45 -21.71 1.60 43.02
CA GLN A 45 -21.11 1.22 41.73
C GLN A 45 -21.97 0.17 41.04
N ARG A 46 -22.34 -0.91 41.73
CA ARG A 46 -23.17 -1.98 41.15
C ARG A 46 -24.54 -1.45 40.70
N GLN A 47 -25.17 -0.59 41.49
CA GLN A 47 -26.44 0.06 41.10
C GLN A 47 -26.30 0.94 39.85
N LEU A 48 -25.17 1.64 39.69
CA LEU A 48 -24.89 2.42 38.48
C LEU A 48 -24.64 1.52 37.27
N GLU A 49 -23.90 0.41 37.43
CA GLU A 49 -23.66 -0.59 36.38
C GLU A 49 -24.98 -1.25 35.94
N GLU A 50 -25.83 -1.65 36.88
CA GLU A 50 -27.17 -2.20 36.63
C GLU A 50 -28.09 -1.17 35.93
N ALA A 51 -28.06 0.09 36.37
CA ALA A 51 -28.83 1.16 35.74
C ALA A 51 -28.37 1.43 34.29
N ILE A 52 -27.06 1.55 34.06
CA ILE A 52 -26.47 1.73 32.72
C ILE A 52 -26.84 0.54 31.82
N GLN A 53 -26.74 -0.70 32.31
CA GLN A 53 -27.13 -1.86 31.53
C GLN A 53 -28.63 -1.86 31.19
N SER A 54 -29.49 -1.45 32.13
CA SER A 54 -30.93 -1.38 31.89
C SER A 54 -31.32 -0.31 30.86
N GLU A 55 -30.63 0.84 30.85
CA GLU A 55 -30.79 1.89 29.84
C GLU A 55 -30.28 1.42 28.47
N LEU A 56 -29.12 0.75 28.41
CA LEU A 56 -28.59 0.17 27.17
C LEU A 56 -29.51 -0.91 26.60
N ASP A 57 -30.05 -1.80 27.45
CA ASP A 57 -31.04 -2.82 27.04
C ASP A 57 -32.36 -2.19 26.57
N ALA A 58 -32.79 -1.09 27.19
CA ALA A 58 -33.97 -0.34 26.78
C ALA A 58 -33.75 0.34 25.41
N VAL A 59 -32.59 0.97 25.20
CA VAL A 59 -32.18 1.54 23.92
C VAL A 59 -32.05 0.46 22.84
N ALA A 60 -31.49 -0.71 23.16
CA ALA A 60 -31.37 -1.83 22.22
C ALA A 60 -32.73 -2.43 21.82
N LYS A 61 -33.72 -2.44 22.73
CA LYS A 61 -35.10 -2.85 22.45
C LYS A 61 -35.93 -1.78 21.73
N ALA A 62 -35.62 -0.50 21.96
CA ALA A 62 -36.26 0.64 21.30
C ALA A 62 -35.66 0.92 19.91
N ALA A 63 -34.41 0.52 19.67
CA ALA A 63 -33.81 0.53 18.33
C ALA A 63 -34.63 -0.40 17.42
N PRO A 64 -35.24 0.11 16.34
CA PRO A 64 -36.01 -0.75 15.45
C PRO A 64 -35.06 -1.75 14.78
N ALA A 65 -35.53 -2.98 14.56
CA ALA A 65 -34.73 -4.06 13.98
C ALA A 65 -34.08 -3.70 12.61
N THR A 66 -34.63 -2.71 11.91
CA THR A 66 -34.06 -2.11 10.70
C THR A 66 -32.74 -1.39 10.93
N VAL A 67 -32.52 -0.76 12.10
CA VAL A 67 -31.25 -0.10 12.45
C VAL A 67 -30.17 -1.12 12.80
N ALA A 68 -30.54 -2.19 13.52
CA ALA A 68 -29.62 -3.31 13.78
C ALA A 68 -29.18 -3.96 12.44
N ALA A 69 -30.13 -4.34 11.58
CA ALA A 69 -29.84 -4.90 10.26
C ALA A 69 -29.06 -3.94 9.34
N ALA A 70 -29.32 -2.63 9.41
CA ALA A 70 -28.54 -1.63 8.69
C ALA A 70 -27.09 -1.50 9.21
N SER A 71 -26.87 -1.72 10.51
CA SER A 71 -25.53 -1.74 11.11
C SER A 71 -24.74 -2.98 10.70
N ASP A 72 -25.34 -4.17 10.72
CA ASP A 72 -24.74 -5.41 10.19
C ASP A 72 -24.39 -5.26 8.70
N ALA A 73 -25.34 -4.81 7.87
CA ALA A 73 -25.09 -4.57 6.45
C ALA A 73 -24.06 -3.46 6.18
N SER A 74 -23.78 -2.57 7.14
CA SER A 74 -22.70 -1.58 7.05
C SER A 74 -21.36 -2.18 7.44
N PHE A 75 -21.34 -3.07 8.43
CA PHE A 75 -20.14 -3.80 8.84
C PHE A 75 -19.71 -4.84 7.79
N GLU A 76 -20.66 -5.56 7.17
CA GLU A 76 -20.36 -6.45 6.03
C GLU A 76 -19.75 -5.70 4.84
N ARG A 77 -20.27 -4.51 4.52
CA ARG A 77 -19.69 -3.62 3.50
C ARG A 77 -18.26 -3.21 3.87
N LEU A 78 -18.03 -2.77 5.11
CA LEU A 78 -16.69 -2.42 5.60
C LEU A 78 -15.72 -3.61 5.53
N LEU A 79 -16.15 -4.82 5.90
CA LEU A 79 -15.35 -6.04 5.76
C LEU A 79 -15.05 -6.36 4.28
N GLY A 80 -15.99 -6.08 3.37
CA GLY A 80 -15.77 -6.10 1.92
C GLY A 80 -14.66 -5.13 1.49
N SER A 81 -14.78 -3.86 1.88
CA SER A 81 -13.80 -2.82 1.58
C SER A 81 -12.39 -3.15 2.12
N VAL A 82 -12.29 -3.65 3.35
CA VAL A 82 -11.03 -4.12 3.94
C VAL A 82 -10.45 -5.30 3.15
N ARG A 83 -11.28 -6.27 2.73
CA ARG A 83 -10.82 -7.38 1.88
C ARG A 83 -10.29 -6.88 0.54
N ASN A 84 -10.99 -5.96 -0.12
CA ASN A 84 -10.55 -5.37 -1.39
C ASN A 84 -9.19 -4.67 -1.23
N LEU A 85 -9.02 -3.89 -0.16
CA LEU A 85 -7.76 -3.22 0.18
C LEU A 85 -6.59 -4.23 0.37
N ILE A 86 -6.85 -5.38 0.99
CA ILE A 86 -5.87 -6.47 1.19
C ILE A 86 -5.50 -7.20 -0.13
N THR A 87 -6.28 -7.04 -1.20
CA THR A 87 -5.94 -7.57 -2.54
C THR A 87 -4.95 -6.68 -3.31
N ALA A 88 -4.70 -5.44 -2.86
CA ALA A 88 -3.74 -4.55 -3.50
C ALA A 88 -2.32 -5.17 -3.51
N THR A 89 -1.66 -5.12 -4.67
CA THR A 89 -0.33 -5.72 -4.91
C THR A 89 0.79 -4.70 -5.03
N LEU A 90 0.46 -3.41 -5.15
CA LEU A 90 1.39 -2.30 -5.30
C LEU A 90 0.96 -1.15 -4.38
N PRO A 91 1.88 -0.35 -3.80
CA PRO A 91 1.55 0.75 -2.89
C PRO A 91 0.52 1.74 -3.45
N GLU A 92 0.64 2.11 -4.72
CA GLU A 92 -0.29 3.02 -5.39
C GLU A 92 -1.71 2.43 -5.53
N GLN A 93 -1.85 1.11 -5.67
CA GLN A 93 -3.14 0.44 -5.71
C GLN A 93 -3.86 0.53 -4.36
N VAL A 94 -3.13 0.54 -3.24
CA VAL A 94 -3.73 0.74 -1.89
C VAL A 94 -4.43 2.10 -1.84
N PHE A 95 -3.81 3.14 -2.39
CA PHE A 95 -4.39 4.48 -2.44
C PHE A 95 -5.58 4.58 -3.40
N ASP A 96 -5.51 3.96 -4.58
CA ASP A 96 -6.62 3.95 -5.53
C ASP A 96 -7.84 3.23 -4.92
N VAL A 97 -7.65 2.00 -4.39
CA VAL A 97 -8.71 1.21 -3.73
C VAL A 97 -9.29 1.93 -2.51
N LEU A 98 -8.47 2.55 -1.65
CA LEU A 98 -8.96 3.32 -0.50
C LEU A 98 -9.93 4.43 -0.93
N THR A 99 -9.62 5.16 -2.01
CA THR A 99 -10.51 6.22 -2.50
C THR A 99 -11.75 5.68 -3.22
N GLU A 100 -11.66 4.52 -3.85
CA GLU A 100 -12.81 3.85 -4.46
C GLU A 100 -13.80 3.34 -3.41
N GLU A 101 -13.32 2.63 -2.38
CA GLU A 101 -14.17 2.12 -1.29
C GLU A 101 -14.83 3.26 -0.50
N ALA A 102 -14.08 4.30 -0.14
CA ALA A 102 -14.65 5.50 0.47
C ALA A 102 -15.67 6.21 -0.46
N GLY A 103 -15.49 6.12 -1.78
CA GLY A 103 -16.45 6.56 -2.78
C GLY A 103 -17.76 5.76 -2.76
N GLN A 104 -17.69 4.44 -2.62
CA GLN A 104 -18.86 3.56 -2.46
C GLN A 104 -19.63 3.85 -1.16
N MET A 105 -18.93 4.33 -0.14
CA MET A 105 -19.54 4.81 1.12
C MET A 105 -20.16 6.22 1.02
N GLY A 106 -20.20 6.82 -0.17
CA GLY A 106 -20.83 8.12 -0.41
C GLY A 106 -19.98 9.33 -0.02
N THR A 107 -18.66 9.19 0.02
CA THR A 107 -17.72 10.30 0.30
C THR A 107 -16.94 10.68 -0.96
N ARG A 108 -16.39 11.90 -1.02
CA ARG A 108 -15.30 12.23 -1.92
C ARG A 108 -14.00 12.01 -1.17
N ALA A 109 -13.06 11.29 -1.78
CA ALA A 109 -11.87 10.77 -1.10
C ALA A 109 -10.63 11.06 -1.93
N ALA A 110 -9.56 11.55 -1.30
CA ALA A 110 -8.27 11.77 -1.95
C ALA A 110 -7.11 11.38 -1.05
N VAL A 111 -6.01 10.91 -1.63
CA VAL A 111 -4.80 10.54 -0.88
C VAL A 111 -3.61 11.36 -1.38
N PHE A 112 -2.82 11.83 -0.43
CA PHE A 112 -1.58 12.55 -0.64
C PHE A 112 -0.42 11.70 -0.08
N ASP A 113 0.45 11.21 -0.96
CA ASP A 113 1.64 10.45 -0.65
C ASP A 113 2.73 11.36 -0.05
N VAL A 114 3.27 11.01 1.12
CA VAL A 114 4.19 11.88 1.87
C VAL A 114 5.64 11.53 1.54
N ARG A 115 6.33 12.50 0.95
CA ARG A 115 7.73 12.40 0.51
C ARG A 115 8.53 13.50 1.20
N GLY A 116 9.25 13.13 2.26
CA GLY A 116 10.00 14.08 3.09
C GLY A 116 9.09 15.07 3.80
N LYS A 117 9.14 16.35 3.42
CA LYS A 117 8.31 17.44 3.97
C LYS A 117 7.24 17.96 3.00
N ALA A 118 6.82 17.13 2.04
CA ALA A 118 5.75 17.45 1.09
C ALA A 118 4.79 16.27 0.92
N ALA A 119 3.49 16.56 0.85
CA ALA A 119 2.44 15.59 0.54
C ALA A 119 1.94 15.81 -0.90
N TRP A 120 2.10 14.81 -1.76
CA TRP A 120 1.85 14.87 -3.20
C TRP A 120 0.56 14.11 -3.54
N GLY A 121 -0.33 14.69 -4.35
CA GLY A 121 -1.55 13.98 -4.78
C GLY A 121 -1.23 12.64 -5.44
N ALA A 122 -1.85 11.56 -4.95
CA ALA A 122 -1.62 10.20 -5.43
C ALA A 122 -2.85 9.64 -6.16
N SER A 123 -3.96 9.51 -5.44
CA SER A 123 -5.26 9.01 -5.90
C SER A 123 -6.40 9.93 -5.47
N MET A 124 -7.50 9.92 -6.22
CA MET A 124 -8.71 10.69 -5.88
C MET A 124 -9.98 10.12 -6.52
N ARG A 125 -11.09 10.21 -5.81
CA ARG A 125 -12.43 9.76 -6.22
C ARG A 125 -13.49 10.79 -5.81
N GLY A 126 -14.50 11.00 -6.65
CA GLY A 126 -15.66 11.85 -6.34
C GLY A 126 -15.52 13.34 -6.67
N PHE A 127 -14.32 13.83 -7.02
CA PHE A 127 -14.13 15.20 -7.52
C PHE A 127 -14.07 15.24 -9.05
N GLY A 128 -14.65 16.26 -9.68
CA GLY A 128 -14.61 16.48 -11.14
C GLY A 128 -13.26 17.00 -11.66
N THR A 129 -12.15 16.53 -11.10
CA THR A 129 -10.78 16.90 -11.46
C THR A 129 -10.12 15.75 -12.21
N ASP A 130 -9.34 16.09 -13.24
CA ASP A 130 -8.50 15.12 -13.95
C ASP A 130 -7.37 14.57 -13.03
N PRO A 131 -7.17 13.24 -12.94
CA PRO A 131 -6.16 12.63 -12.07
C PRO A 131 -4.72 13.10 -12.32
N LYS A 132 -4.32 13.42 -13.56
CA LYS A 132 -2.95 13.90 -13.83
C LYS A 132 -2.73 15.28 -13.19
N THR A 133 -3.75 16.14 -13.28
CA THR A 133 -3.71 17.47 -12.67
C THR A 133 -3.73 17.39 -11.14
N PHE A 134 -4.33 16.36 -10.55
CA PHE A 134 -4.25 16.11 -9.11
C PHE A 134 -2.87 15.59 -8.68
N ARG A 135 -2.20 14.76 -9.48
CA ARG A 135 -0.84 14.28 -9.18
C ARG A 135 0.24 15.38 -9.16
N ALA A 136 -0.06 16.55 -9.75
CA ALA A 136 0.76 17.76 -9.64
C ALA A 136 0.45 18.63 -8.41
N LEU A 137 -0.55 18.27 -7.60
CA LEU A 137 -0.93 19.02 -6.40
C LEU A 137 0.00 18.64 -5.23
N VAL A 138 0.64 19.65 -4.62
CA VAL A 138 1.60 19.45 -3.51
C VAL A 138 1.22 20.31 -2.32
N VAL A 139 1.14 19.71 -1.13
CA VAL A 139 0.96 20.42 0.15
C VAL A 139 2.28 20.42 0.90
N SER A 140 2.76 21.61 1.29
CA SER A 140 3.97 21.72 2.14
C SER A 140 3.65 21.31 3.56
N LEU A 141 4.46 20.40 4.13
CA LEU A 141 4.40 19.99 5.54
C LEU A 141 5.38 20.78 6.41
N SER A 142 6.10 21.77 5.85
CA SER A 142 6.96 22.69 6.60
C SER A 142 6.19 23.89 7.17
N GLN A 143 5.09 24.30 6.51
CA GLN A 143 4.26 25.42 6.93
C GLN A 143 3.15 24.96 7.90
N GLU A 144 2.70 25.83 8.81
CA GLU A 144 1.60 25.50 9.72
C GLU A 144 0.28 25.37 8.94
N ASN A 145 -0.22 24.14 8.83
CA ASN A 145 -1.50 23.83 8.22
C ASN A 145 -2.04 22.46 8.72
N PRO A 146 -3.31 22.12 8.44
CA PRO A 146 -3.90 20.86 8.92
C PRO A 146 -3.21 19.58 8.43
N PHE A 147 -2.62 19.57 7.23
CA PHE A 147 -1.87 18.40 6.74
C PHE A 147 -0.59 18.21 7.54
N ARG A 148 0.12 19.29 7.89
CA ARG A 148 1.25 19.25 8.83
C ARG A 148 0.80 18.74 10.21
N GLN A 149 -0.35 19.17 10.72
CA GLN A 149 -0.88 18.68 11.99
C GLN A 149 -1.14 17.16 11.97
N ALA A 150 -1.78 16.65 10.91
CA ALA A 150 -2.01 15.21 10.73
C ALA A 150 -0.70 14.42 10.59
N TYR A 151 0.29 15.00 9.91
CA TYR A 151 1.63 14.43 9.74
C TYR A 151 2.43 14.36 11.06
N GLU A 152 2.51 15.45 11.81
CA GLU A 152 3.33 15.54 13.02
C GLU A 152 2.72 14.82 14.23
N THR A 153 1.40 14.83 14.36
CA THR A 153 0.71 14.12 15.46
C THR A 153 0.47 12.64 15.15
N GLY A 154 0.45 12.26 13.87
CA GLY A 154 -0.10 10.99 13.41
C GLY A 154 -1.59 10.80 13.76
N GLY A 155 -2.30 11.85 14.21
CA GLY A 155 -3.70 11.83 14.58
C GLY A 155 -4.63 12.20 13.43
N HIS A 156 -5.93 11.89 13.59
CA HIS A 156 -6.95 12.43 12.71
C HIS A 156 -7.16 13.92 12.99
N VAL A 157 -7.51 14.68 11.96
CA VAL A 157 -7.81 16.11 12.08
C VAL A 157 -9.15 16.39 11.41
N ASP A 158 -10.12 16.81 12.21
CA ASP A 158 -11.44 17.27 11.74
C ASP A 158 -11.35 18.75 11.37
N LEU A 159 -11.94 19.13 10.23
CA LEU A 159 -11.82 20.46 9.64
C LEU A 159 -13.16 20.97 9.11
N THR A 160 -13.34 22.29 9.17
CA THR A 160 -14.34 23.00 8.38
C THR A 160 -13.77 23.48 7.04
N ALA A 161 -14.63 23.78 6.08
CA ALA A 161 -14.23 24.41 4.82
C ALA A 161 -13.41 25.70 5.01
N GLU A 162 -13.65 26.45 6.10
CA GLU A 162 -12.86 27.65 6.42
C GLU A 162 -11.43 27.34 6.86
N GLN A 163 -11.23 26.30 7.67
CA GLN A 163 -9.91 25.87 8.11
C GLN A 163 -9.08 25.32 6.93
N LEU A 164 -9.72 24.67 5.95
CA LEU A 164 -9.06 24.24 4.71
C LEU A 164 -8.53 25.41 3.87
N ARG A 165 -9.06 26.64 4.00
CA ARG A 165 -8.52 27.83 3.28
C ARG A 165 -7.05 28.15 3.61
N ARG A 166 -6.51 27.61 4.72
CA ARG A 166 -5.07 27.63 5.02
C ARG A 166 -4.23 26.89 3.97
N VAL A 167 -4.84 25.96 3.23
CA VAL A 167 -4.25 25.16 2.14
C VAL A 167 -4.98 25.50 0.84
N ARG A 168 -4.78 26.73 0.35
CA ARG A 168 -5.54 27.31 -0.79
C ARG A 168 -5.60 26.39 -2.01
N ASN A 169 -4.48 25.79 -2.39
CA ASN A 169 -4.40 24.92 -3.56
C ASN A 169 -5.27 23.65 -3.45
N VAL A 170 -5.49 23.10 -2.24
CA VAL A 170 -6.45 22.01 -2.03
C VAL A 170 -7.88 22.55 -2.00
N PHE A 171 -8.12 23.67 -1.31
CA PHE A 171 -9.44 24.32 -1.23
C PHE A 171 -9.99 24.66 -2.63
N ASP A 172 -9.19 25.33 -3.46
CA ASP A 172 -9.55 25.76 -4.82
C ASP A 172 -9.81 24.57 -5.76
N LYS A 173 -9.18 23.42 -5.49
CA LYS A 173 -9.30 22.19 -6.29
C LYS A 173 -10.51 21.36 -5.91
N PHE A 174 -10.74 21.18 -4.61
CA PHE A 174 -11.77 20.26 -4.09
C PHE A 174 -13.12 20.94 -3.88
N LYS A 175 -13.12 22.25 -3.56
CA LYS A 175 -14.31 23.08 -3.34
C LYS A 175 -15.33 22.36 -2.44
N PRO A 176 -14.99 22.09 -1.16
CA PRO A 176 -15.94 21.55 -0.19
C PRO A 176 -17.13 22.50 -0.01
N ALA A 177 -18.29 21.97 0.36
CA ALA A 177 -19.41 22.83 0.74
C ALA A 177 -19.12 23.52 2.08
N THR A 178 -19.71 24.69 2.32
CA THR A 178 -19.42 25.52 3.52
C THR A 178 -19.67 24.77 4.83
N GLU A 179 -20.72 23.96 4.86
CA GLU A 179 -21.15 23.16 6.02
C GLU A 179 -20.53 21.75 6.07
N ASP A 180 -19.71 21.36 5.07
CA ASP A 180 -19.09 20.04 5.05
C ASP A 180 -18.06 19.92 6.19
N VAL A 181 -18.19 18.85 6.98
CA VAL A 181 -17.10 18.36 7.82
C VAL A 181 -16.11 17.61 6.93
N ILE A 182 -14.85 18.02 6.99
CA ILE A 182 -13.72 17.43 6.29
C ILE A 182 -12.91 16.63 7.30
N LEU A 183 -12.55 15.40 6.95
CA LEU A 183 -11.75 14.51 7.78
C LEU A 183 -10.39 14.26 7.12
N LEU A 184 -9.30 14.60 7.80
CA LEU A 184 -7.96 14.15 7.44
C LEU A 184 -7.56 12.92 8.28
N LEU A 185 -7.20 11.82 7.62
CA LEU A 185 -6.68 10.61 8.25
C LEU A 185 -5.27 10.30 7.76
N PRO A 186 -4.27 10.22 8.65
CA PRO A 186 -2.94 9.75 8.29
C PRO A 186 -2.94 8.24 8.07
N ILE A 187 -2.29 7.81 6.99
CA ILE A 187 -2.00 6.41 6.68
C ILE A 187 -0.59 6.15 7.20
N ARG A 188 -0.48 5.35 8.26
CA ARG A 188 0.80 5.09 8.94
C ARG A 188 1.45 3.82 8.40
N SER A 189 2.73 3.89 8.05
CA SER A 189 3.53 2.76 7.62
C SER A 189 4.91 2.81 8.29
N ALA A 190 5.43 1.67 8.74
CA ALA A 190 6.71 1.50 9.41
C ALA A 190 6.91 2.45 10.62
N GLY A 191 5.82 2.80 11.32
CA GLY A 191 5.82 3.73 12.45
C GLY A 191 5.85 5.23 12.07
N SER A 192 5.71 5.57 10.79
CA SER A 192 5.71 6.95 10.26
C SER A 192 4.42 7.25 9.49
N VAL A 193 4.09 8.53 9.26
CA VAL A 193 2.96 8.91 8.38
C VAL A 193 3.46 8.90 6.92
N SER A 194 3.06 7.87 6.17
CA SER A 194 3.50 7.68 4.77
C SER A 194 2.54 8.29 3.75
N ALA A 195 1.28 8.48 4.12
CA ALA A 195 0.32 9.26 3.31
C ALA A 195 -0.72 9.95 4.21
N ILE A 196 -1.43 10.93 3.66
CA ILE A 196 -2.55 11.61 4.31
C ILE A 196 -3.75 11.50 3.38
N SER A 197 -4.85 10.95 3.90
CA SER A 197 -6.12 10.86 3.19
C SER A 197 -7.08 11.96 3.65
N TYR A 198 -7.85 12.47 2.69
CA TYR A 198 -8.85 13.53 2.83
C TYR A 198 -10.21 12.94 2.48
N PHE A 199 -11.23 13.23 3.29
CA PHE A 199 -12.62 12.86 3.02
C PHE A 199 -13.57 14.04 3.28
N ASP A 200 -14.54 14.23 2.39
CA ASP A 200 -15.73 15.07 2.63
C ASP A 200 -16.97 14.44 1.97
N THR A 201 -18.16 15.00 2.18
CA THR A 201 -19.39 14.55 1.52
C THR A 201 -19.71 15.35 0.26
N GLY A 202 -19.07 16.49 0.03
CA GLY A 202 -19.31 17.38 -1.09
C GLY A 202 -20.74 17.92 -1.13
N GLY A 203 -21.35 18.14 0.04
CA GLY A 203 -22.76 18.52 0.19
C GLY A 203 -23.78 17.46 -0.22
N LYS A 204 -23.39 16.20 -0.44
CA LYS A 204 -24.30 15.13 -0.90
C LYS A 204 -24.87 14.23 0.20
N ASN A 205 -24.22 14.20 1.36
CA ASN A 205 -24.57 13.35 2.50
C ASN A 205 -24.43 14.17 3.79
N ASP A 206 -25.32 13.94 4.74
CA ASP A 206 -25.38 14.70 6.00
C ASP A 206 -24.17 14.44 6.94
N LYS A 207 -23.56 13.25 6.86
CA LYS A 207 -22.46 12.83 7.76
C LYS A 207 -21.45 11.92 7.05
N LEU A 208 -20.18 12.06 7.44
CA LEU A 208 -19.12 11.11 7.09
C LEU A 208 -19.22 9.82 7.94
N PRO A 209 -18.95 8.63 7.37
CA PRO A 209 -18.83 7.37 8.10
C PRO A 209 -17.45 7.26 8.79
N VAL A 210 -17.20 8.15 9.75
CA VAL A 210 -15.87 8.43 10.34
C VAL A 210 -15.14 7.18 10.82
N ASP A 211 -15.78 6.28 11.58
CA ASP A 211 -15.10 5.12 12.17
C ASP A 211 -14.68 4.08 11.12
N ALA A 212 -15.53 3.89 10.10
CA ALA A 212 -15.21 3.01 8.98
C ALA A 212 -14.07 3.58 8.11
N LEU A 213 -14.02 4.90 7.89
CA LEU A 213 -12.89 5.56 7.24
C LEU A 213 -11.59 5.43 8.06
N LYS A 214 -11.66 5.59 9.38
CA LYS A 214 -10.53 5.36 10.30
C LYS A 214 -10.00 3.93 10.19
N ILE A 215 -10.88 2.94 10.19
CA ILE A 215 -10.51 1.53 10.00
C ILE A 215 -9.83 1.31 8.63
N LEU A 216 -10.38 1.87 7.55
CA LEU A 216 -9.77 1.74 6.22
C LEU A 216 -8.38 2.41 6.13
N ALA A 217 -8.16 3.56 6.77
CA ALA A 217 -6.86 4.23 6.79
C ALA A 217 -5.78 3.42 7.55
N GLU A 218 -6.13 2.81 8.69
CA GLU A 218 -5.21 1.94 9.44
C GLU A 218 -4.91 0.64 8.65
N PHE A 219 -5.92 0.02 8.02
CA PHE A 219 -5.70 -1.14 7.15
C PHE A 219 -4.92 -0.83 5.88
N ALA A 220 -5.02 0.39 5.33
CA ALA A 220 -4.19 0.85 4.21
C ALA A 220 -2.72 0.86 4.63
N GLY A 221 -2.42 1.43 5.80
CA GLY A 221 -1.08 1.42 6.38
C GLY A 221 -0.52 0.01 6.57
N ALA A 222 -1.33 -0.89 7.13
CA ALA A 222 -0.94 -2.30 7.29
C ALA A 222 -0.68 -3.03 5.96
N GLN A 223 -1.36 -2.66 4.85
CA GLN A 223 -1.04 -3.21 3.53
C GLN A 223 0.23 -2.60 2.93
N LEU A 224 0.48 -1.30 3.11
CA LEU A 224 1.75 -0.70 2.70
C LEU A 224 2.93 -1.38 3.41
N ASP A 225 2.83 -1.63 4.73
CA ASP A 225 3.84 -2.37 5.49
C ASP A 225 4.07 -3.78 4.95
N ARG A 226 3.00 -4.51 4.67
CA ARG A 226 3.07 -5.84 4.07
C ARG A 226 3.75 -5.81 2.69
N LEU A 227 3.41 -4.85 1.84
CA LEU A 227 3.98 -4.71 0.49
C LEU A 227 5.46 -4.30 0.54
N MET A 228 5.86 -3.42 1.45
CA MET A 228 7.27 -3.08 1.71
C MET A 228 8.07 -4.27 2.24
N ALA A 229 7.49 -5.08 3.13
CA ALA A 229 8.13 -6.30 3.63
C ALA A 229 8.31 -7.36 2.52
N LEU A 230 7.30 -7.56 1.67
CA LEU A 230 7.34 -8.51 0.56
C LEU A 230 8.29 -8.08 -0.58
N SER A 231 8.44 -6.78 -0.82
CA SER A 231 9.38 -6.21 -1.81
C SER A 231 10.83 -6.14 -1.33
N GLY A 232 11.12 -6.61 -0.11
CA GLY A 232 12.49 -6.80 0.38
C GLY A 232 13.05 -5.68 1.26
N GLY A 233 12.19 -4.76 1.73
CA GLY A 233 12.44 -3.91 2.89
C GLY A 233 13.78 -3.16 2.89
N VAL A 234 13.91 -2.10 2.10
CA VAL A 234 14.91 -1.06 2.38
C VAL A 234 14.29 -0.12 3.43
N PRO A 235 14.74 -0.12 4.70
CA PRO A 235 14.36 0.95 5.61
C PRO A 235 14.92 2.25 5.07
N ALA A 236 14.10 3.30 5.02
CA ALA A 236 14.52 4.66 4.69
C ALA A 236 15.44 5.20 5.81
N ARG A 237 16.68 4.74 5.82
CA ARG A 237 17.74 5.28 6.67
C ARG A 237 18.33 6.47 5.95
N GLU A 238 18.31 7.61 6.63
CA GLU A 238 18.81 8.92 6.21
C GLU A 238 20.16 8.82 5.49
N THR A 239 20.14 8.83 4.15
CA THR A 239 21.28 9.22 3.34
C THR A 239 21.18 10.72 3.10
N THR A 240 21.85 11.47 3.97
CA THR A 240 22.24 12.86 3.71
C THR A 240 23.14 12.88 2.50
N GLU A 241 22.57 13.07 1.32
CA GLU A 241 23.31 13.30 0.08
C GLU A 241 23.00 14.74 -0.36
N GLU A 242 23.94 15.64 -0.07
CA GLU A 242 23.86 17.04 -0.46
C GLU A 242 23.89 17.13 -1.98
N VAL A 243 22.76 17.45 -2.59
CA VAL A 243 22.71 17.88 -3.99
C VAL A 243 23.15 19.34 -4.04
N PRO A 244 24.31 19.69 -4.62
CA PRO A 244 24.73 21.07 -4.72
C PRO A 244 23.81 21.83 -5.67
N VAL A 245 23.23 22.90 -5.18
CA VAL A 245 22.37 23.79 -5.97
C VAL A 245 23.24 24.65 -6.90
N PRO A 246 23.06 24.63 -8.23
CA PRO A 246 23.59 25.69 -9.07
C PRO A 246 22.68 26.91 -8.91
N GLU A 247 23.11 27.85 -8.08
CA GLU A 247 22.45 29.14 -7.87
C GLU A 247 22.48 29.99 -9.16
N ALA A 248 21.36 30.62 -9.48
CA ALA A 248 21.23 31.46 -10.66
C ALA A 248 21.78 32.87 -10.39
N ALA A 249 22.76 33.31 -11.17
CA ALA A 249 23.20 34.71 -11.23
C ALA A 249 22.79 35.33 -12.57
N ALA A 250 22.19 36.52 -12.51
CA ALA A 250 21.62 37.20 -13.66
C ALA A 250 22.60 38.18 -14.33
N VAL A 251 22.57 38.19 -15.66
CA VAL A 251 22.63 39.35 -16.59
C VAL A 251 23.55 40.54 -16.22
N GLU A 252 24.58 40.78 -17.04
CA GLU A 252 24.77 42.12 -17.66
C GLU A 252 25.67 42.12 -18.93
N LEU A 253 25.11 42.68 -20.01
CA LEU A 253 25.68 43.48 -21.10
C LEU A 253 27.16 43.30 -21.54
N ALA A 254 27.35 42.82 -22.78
CA ALA A 254 28.44 43.26 -23.67
C ALA A 254 28.04 43.11 -25.16
N GLU A 255 28.46 44.09 -25.96
CA GLU A 255 27.99 44.47 -27.31
C GLU A 255 28.03 43.40 -28.42
N ALA A 256 27.06 43.51 -29.34
CA ALA A 256 27.13 42.92 -30.67
C ALA A 256 27.58 43.98 -31.70
N PRO A 257 28.31 43.58 -32.76
CA PRO A 257 28.24 44.25 -34.05
C PRO A 257 27.48 43.40 -35.07
N VAL A 258 26.56 44.04 -35.79
CA VAL A 258 25.80 43.45 -36.90
C VAL A 258 26.70 43.36 -38.14
N ALA A 259 26.67 42.22 -38.84
CA ALA A 259 27.20 42.07 -40.19
C ALA A 259 26.18 41.36 -41.08
N GLU A 260 26.05 41.86 -42.30
CA GLU A 260 24.97 41.61 -43.27
C GLU A 260 24.68 40.14 -43.60
N ALA A 261 23.39 39.83 -43.78
CA ALA A 261 22.94 38.73 -44.62
C ALA A 261 23.09 39.11 -46.11
N PRO A 262 23.10 38.13 -47.00
CA PRO A 262 22.01 38.11 -47.98
C PRO A 262 21.26 36.78 -48.00
N ALA A 263 19.97 36.86 -48.33
CA ALA A 263 19.10 35.72 -48.51
C ALA A 263 19.19 35.17 -49.95
N ALA A 264 19.13 33.85 -50.06
CA ALA A 264 18.69 33.08 -51.23
C ALA A 264 18.49 31.62 -50.78
N GLU A 265 17.64 30.78 -51.36
CA GLU A 265 16.33 30.93 -52.03
C GLU A 265 15.68 29.52 -51.98
N ALA A 266 14.41 29.36 -52.36
CA ALA A 266 13.64 28.14 -52.07
C ALA A 266 13.67 27.06 -53.19
N GLU A 267 12.98 25.93 -52.90
CA GLU A 267 12.48 24.89 -53.86
C GLU A 267 13.49 23.82 -54.38
N PRO A 268 13.03 22.69 -55.00
CA PRO A 268 11.98 21.74 -54.55
C PRO A 268 12.35 20.23 -54.74
N LEU A 269 11.37 19.33 -54.53
CA LEU A 269 11.33 17.89 -54.92
C LEU A 269 10.85 17.70 -56.41
N PRO A 270 10.69 16.48 -57.00
CA PRO A 270 11.11 15.11 -56.63
C PRO A 270 12.21 14.59 -57.62
N PRO A 271 12.02 13.81 -58.72
CA PRO A 271 11.22 12.60 -59.10
C PRO A 271 12.12 11.30 -59.24
N GLU A 272 11.70 10.12 -59.76
CA GLU A 272 10.52 9.23 -59.60
C GLU A 272 10.75 7.87 -60.36
N VAL A 273 9.85 6.87 -60.22
CA VAL A 273 9.69 5.55 -60.93
C VAL A 273 10.83 4.51 -61.01
N GLU A 274 10.55 3.26 -60.56
CA GLU A 274 10.25 2.11 -61.45
C GLU A 274 9.67 0.91 -60.67
N GLU A 275 8.45 0.49 -61.02
CA GLU A 275 7.94 -0.87 -60.74
C GLU A 275 8.48 -1.85 -61.82
N PRO A 276 8.37 -3.17 -61.62
CA PRO A 276 7.30 -3.80 -62.38
C PRO A 276 6.50 -4.86 -61.61
N ALA A 277 5.19 -4.85 -61.83
CA ALA A 277 4.33 -6.01 -61.60
C ALA A 277 4.56 -7.09 -62.67
N ILE A 278 4.22 -8.35 -62.37
CA ILE A 278 3.60 -9.31 -63.31
C ILE A 278 2.87 -10.41 -62.51
N GLU A 279 1.61 -10.60 -62.90
CA GLU A 279 0.70 -11.74 -62.81
C GLU A 279 0.85 -12.83 -61.72
N ALA A 280 -0.25 -13.01 -60.98
CA ALA A 280 -0.65 -14.32 -60.47
C ALA A 280 -1.38 -15.13 -61.55
N PRO A 281 -1.37 -16.47 -61.45
CA PRO A 281 -2.60 -17.21 -61.67
C PRO A 281 -2.92 -18.22 -60.55
N LEU A 282 -4.19 -18.22 -60.15
CA LEU A 282 -4.85 -19.35 -59.47
C LEU A 282 -4.94 -20.53 -60.46
N PRO A 283 -4.87 -21.81 -60.05
CA PRO A 283 -6.04 -22.45 -59.42
C PRO A 283 -5.75 -23.57 -58.40
N ALA A 284 -6.76 -23.95 -57.61
CA ALA A 284 -7.32 -25.31 -57.58
C ALA A 284 -8.26 -25.50 -56.37
N GLU A 285 -9.43 -26.09 -56.64
CA GLU A 285 -10.33 -26.67 -55.63
C GLU A 285 -10.33 -28.21 -55.83
N SER A 286 -10.71 -28.92 -54.77
CA SER A 286 -11.12 -30.34 -54.73
C SER A 286 -10.13 -31.38 -54.19
N ALA A 287 -10.68 -32.16 -53.26
CA ALA A 287 -10.13 -33.21 -52.42
C ALA A 287 -9.41 -34.39 -53.11
N ALA A 288 -8.45 -34.95 -52.38
CA ALA A 288 -8.21 -36.40 -52.33
C ALA A 288 -7.72 -36.80 -50.92
N ILE A 289 -8.14 -37.98 -50.45
CA ILE A 289 -7.81 -38.55 -49.13
C ILE A 289 -6.86 -39.72 -49.34
N GLU A 290 -5.68 -39.76 -48.69
CA GLU A 290 -5.14 -41.00 -48.12
C GLU A 290 -3.85 -40.82 -47.28
N ALA A 291 -3.55 -41.86 -46.48
CA ALA A 291 -2.27 -42.18 -45.84
C ALA A 291 -1.71 -41.23 -44.75
N SER A 292 -2.14 -41.45 -43.51
CA SER A 292 -1.45 -40.98 -42.30
C SER A 292 -0.03 -41.57 -42.19
N PRO A 293 1.03 -40.76 -42.04
CA PRO A 293 2.29 -41.21 -41.45
C PRO A 293 2.12 -41.41 -39.93
N PRO A 294 2.88 -42.31 -39.29
CA PRO A 294 2.84 -42.44 -37.83
C PRO A 294 3.32 -41.14 -37.16
N PRO A 295 2.82 -40.79 -35.97
CA PRO A 295 3.30 -39.63 -35.24
C PRO A 295 4.81 -39.76 -34.98
N PRO A 296 5.61 -38.68 -35.13
CA PRO A 296 6.99 -38.71 -34.70
C PRO A 296 7.04 -39.07 -33.19
N PRO A 297 8.04 -39.85 -32.74
CA PRO A 297 8.13 -40.25 -31.34
C PRO A 297 8.15 -38.99 -30.46
N PRO A 298 7.41 -38.97 -29.34
CA PRO A 298 7.38 -37.80 -28.47
C PRO A 298 8.80 -37.49 -28.00
N PRO A 299 9.23 -36.21 -28.02
CA PRO A 299 10.49 -35.82 -27.40
C PRO A 299 10.40 -36.18 -25.91
N THR A 300 11.08 -37.27 -25.57
CA THR A 300 11.05 -37.85 -24.23
C THR A 300 12.20 -37.26 -23.42
N THR A 301 11.91 -36.92 -22.16
CA THR A 301 12.77 -36.21 -21.18
C THR A 301 12.93 -34.70 -21.41
N ALA A 302 12.93 -33.85 -20.38
CA ALA A 302 12.96 -34.15 -18.94
C ALA A 302 11.60 -34.04 -18.25
N ALA A 303 11.39 -34.94 -17.29
CA ALA A 303 10.19 -35.07 -16.47
C ALA A 303 9.73 -33.76 -15.82
N GLY A 304 8.43 -33.48 -15.91
CA GLY A 304 7.78 -32.79 -14.81
C GLY A 304 7.92 -33.67 -13.57
N VAL A 305 8.63 -33.20 -12.54
CA VAL A 305 8.77 -33.92 -11.28
C VAL A 305 7.36 -34.25 -10.79
N ASP A 306 7.12 -35.52 -10.43
CA ASP A 306 6.00 -35.83 -9.56
C ASP A 306 6.35 -35.26 -8.18
N LEU A 307 5.97 -33.99 -7.98
CA LEU A 307 6.30 -33.22 -6.78
C LEU A 307 5.87 -33.95 -5.50
N SER A 308 4.89 -34.87 -5.58
CA SER A 308 4.46 -35.69 -4.45
C SER A 308 5.54 -36.63 -3.88
N GLN A 309 6.62 -36.90 -4.63
CA GLN A 309 7.75 -37.72 -4.18
C GLN A 309 8.87 -36.92 -3.50
N LEU A 310 8.82 -35.59 -3.53
CA LEU A 310 9.76 -34.71 -2.84
C LEU A 310 9.24 -34.32 -1.45
N SER A 311 10.16 -33.97 -0.55
CA SER A 311 9.78 -33.45 0.77
C SER A 311 9.03 -32.11 0.65
N ASP A 312 8.22 -31.77 1.66
CA ASP A 312 7.38 -30.56 1.63
C ASP A 312 8.20 -29.27 1.45
N GLU A 313 9.44 -29.23 1.97
CA GLU A 313 10.36 -28.10 1.81
C GLU A 313 10.88 -27.96 0.38
N GLU A 314 11.24 -29.08 -0.25
CA GLU A 314 11.68 -29.12 -1.65
C GLU A 314 10.52 -28.77 -2.59
N GLN A 315 9.34 -29.36 -2.39
CA GLN A 315 8.13 -29.00 -3.11
C GLN A 315 7.83 -27.51 -3.03
N LYS A 316 7.98 -26.91 -1.85
CA LYS A 316 7.80 -25.47 -1.65
C LYS A 316 8.85 -24.67 -2.42
N ALA A 317 10.12 -25.08 -2.38
CA ALA A 317 11.19 -24.44 -3.15
C ALA A 317 10.92 -24.46 -4.66
N HIS A 318 10.45 -25.58 -5.23
CA HIS A 318 10.05 -25.66 -6.64
C HIS A 318 8.83 -24.77 -6.97
N LYS A 319 7.80 -24.76 -6.11
CA LYS A 319 6.60 -23.91 -6.27
C LYS A 319 6.94 -22.42 -6.20
N ASP A 320 7.80 -22.01 -5.27
CA ASP A 320 8.22 -20.62 -5.09
C ASP A 320 9.19 -20.17 -6.20
N ALA A 321 10.10 -21.04 -6.66
CA ALA A 321 10.95 -20.79 -7.82
C ALA A 321 10.13 -20.54 -9.09
N LYS A 322 9.15 -21.41 -9.39
CA LYS A 322 8.26 -21.26 -10.57
C LYS A 322 7.43 -19.97 -10.50
N ARG A 323 6.93 -19.60 -9.31
CA ARG A 323 6.23 -18.32 -9.09
C ARG A 323 7.13 -17.11 -9.33
N PHE A 324 8.38 -17.16 -8.85
CA PHE A 324 9.33 -16.06 -9.00
C PHE A 324 9.84 -15.90 -10.43
N ALA A 325 10.09 -17.01 -11.14
CA ALA A 325 10.36 -17.00 -12.57
C ALA A 325 9.22 -16.32 -13.36
N LYS A 326 7.97 -16.74 -13.11
CA LYS A 326 6.80 -16.12 -13.76
C LYS A 326 6.68 -14.63 -13.47
N LEU A 327 6.93 -14.20 -12.22
CA LEU A 327 6.92 -12.78 -11.83
C LEU A 327 7.91 -11.97 -12.67
N LEU A 328 9.20 -12.34 -12.61
CA LEU A 328 10.29 -11.63 -13.30
C LEU A 328 10.09 -11.56 -14.82
N VAL A 329 9.55 -12.62 -15.43
CA VAL A 329 9.29 -12.64 -16.87
C VAL A 329 8.05 -11.78 -17.24
N SER A 330 7.03 -11.76 -16.37
CA SER A 330 5.85 -10.89 -16.56
C SER A 330 6.19 -9.41 -16.42
N GLU A 331 7.14 -9.05 -15.56
CA GLU A 331 7.67 -7.68 -15.44
C GLU A 331 8.37 -7.24 -16.74
N ILE A 332 9.21 -8.10 -17.33
CA ILE A 332 9.85 -7.81 -18.63
C ILE A 332 8.78 -7.57 -19.70
N GLU A 333 7.72 -8.38 -19.75
CA GLU A 333 6.62 -8.18 -20.71
C GLU A 333 5.86 -6.87 -20.47
N LEU A 334 5.56 -6.56 -19.20
CA LEU A 334 4.79 -5.37 -18.81
C LEU A 334 5.48 -4.07 -19.22
N TYR A 335 6.79 -3.95 -18.99
CA TYR A 335 7.55 -2.73 -19.28
C TYR A 335 8.03 -2.65 -20.74
N ASN A 336 8.18 -3.77 -21.44
CA ASN A 336 8.74 -3.80 -22.81
C ASN A 336 7.74 -4.26 -23.90
N LYS A 337 6.42 -4.12 -23.70
CA LYS A 337 5.35 -4.61 -24.62
C LYS A 337 5.64 -4.42 -26.11
N THR A 338 6.08 -3.23 -26.53
CA THR A 338 6.42 -2.95 -27.95
C THR A 338 7.60 -3.80 -28.44
N LYS A 339 8.71 -3.83 -27.68
CA LYS A 339 9.89 -4.65 -28.00
C LYS A 339 9.57 -6.15 -27.98
N VAL A 340 8.66 -6.60 -27.12
CA VAL A 340 8.17 -7.99 -27.10
C VAL A 340 7.36 -8.31 -28.35
N SER A 341 6.41 -7.44 -28.73
CA SER A 341 5.61 -7.60 -29.95
C SER A 341 6.50 -7.67 -31.20
N ASP A 342 7.45 -6.75 -31.33
CA ASP A 342 8.36 -6.73 -32.48
C ASP A 342 9.41 -7.85 -32.41
N GLY A 343 9.82 -8.25 -31.20
CA GLY A 343 10.72 -9.38 -30.99
C GLY A 343 10.08 -10.72 -31.41
N ARG A 344 8.79 -10.92 -31.10
CA ARG A 344 8.02 -12.10 -31.54
C ARG A 344 7.92 -12.16 -33.07
N LYS A 345 7.67 -11.01 -33.74
CA LYS A 345 7.58 -10.94 -35.21
C LYS A 345 8.92 -11.23 -35.90
N ASN A 346 10.01 -10.65 -35.40
CA ASN A 346 11.34 -10.73 -36.02
C ASN A 346 12.20 -11.89 -35.49
N LYS A 347 11.69 -12.67 -34.52
CA LYS A 347 12.37 -13.77 -33.83
C LYS A 347 13.73 -13.39 -33.23
N ASP A 348 13.78 -12.22 -32.59
CA ASP A 348 14.99 -11.62 -31.99
C ASP A 348 14.75 -11.09 -30.57
N LEU A 349 13.79 -11.66 -29.83
CA LEU A 349 13.41 -11.24 -28.46
C LEU A 349 14.61 -11.07 -27.53
N TYR A 350 15.52 -12.06 -27.48
CA TYR A 350 16.67 -11.98 -26.59
C TYR A 350 17.61 -10.83 -26.97
N LYS A 351 17.81 -10.55 -28.26
CA LYS A 351 18.63 -9.43 -28.71
C LYS A 351 18.06 -8.07 -28.27
N ARG A 352 16.73 -7.90 -28.36
CA ARG A 352 16.02 -6.65 -27.97
C ARG A 352 15.92 -6.45 -26.47
N LEU A 353 15.87 -7.53 -25.70
CA LEU A 353 15.58 -7.54 -24.26
C LEU A 353 16.77 -8.01 -23.41
N LYS A 354 17.96 -8.17 -24.01
CA LYS A 354 19.14 -8.79 -23.40
C LYS A 354 19.44 -8.29 -21.99
N ALA A 355 19.47 -6.96 -21.81
CA ALA A 355 19.77 -6.35 -20.52
C ALA A 355 18.72 -6.66 -19.43
N ASP A 356 17.44 -6.74 -19.79
CA ASP A 356 16.35 -7.00 -18.85
C ASP A 356 16.24 -8.51 -18.56
N ILE A 357 16.38 -9.36 -19.59
CA ILE A 357 16.43 -10.82 -19.44
C ILE A 357 17.59 -11.24 -18.53
N GLU A 358 18.81 -10.73 -18.76
CA GLU A 358 19.96 -11.16 -17.96
C GLU A 358 19.96 -10.58 -16.54
N ARG A 359 19.42 -9.36 -16.33
CA ARG A 359 19.20 -8.81 -14.99
C ARG A 359 18.21 -9.67 -14.19
N SER A 360 17.10 -10.06 -14.82
CA SER A 360 16.11 -10.94 -14.21
C SER A 360 16.65 -12.35 -13.97
N ARG A 361 17.42 -12.91 -14.92
CA ARG A 361 18.11 -14.21 -14.76
C ARG A 361 19.06 -14.20 -13.56
N GLN A 362 19.92 -13.18 -13.44
CA GLN A 362 20.83 -13.02 -12.29
C GLN A 362 20.05 -12.87 -10.97
N THR A 363 18.91 -12.18 -10.98
CA THR A 363 18.04 -12.02 -9.81
C THR A 363 17.40 -13.36 -9.39
N TYR A 364 16.98 -14.17 -10.36
CA TYR A 364 16.49 -15.53 -10.15
C TYR A 364 17.60 -16.45 -9.59
N GLU A 365 18.77 -16.49 -10.22
CA GLU A 365 19.91 -17.29 -9.81
C GLU A 365 20.43 -16.93 -8.42
N LYS A 366 20.46 -15.64 -8.07
CA LYS A 366 20.86 -15.18 -6.71
C LYS A 366 19.95 -15.76 -5.62
N ARG A 367 18.66 -15.99 -5.93
CA ARG A 367 17.65 -16.48 -4.97
C ARG A 367 17.51 -18.01 -4.96
N PHE A 368 17.61 -18.66 -6.12
CA PHE A 368 17.35 -20.10 -6.26
C PHE A 368 18.55 -20.94 -6.76
N GLY A 369 19.65 -20.32 -7.19
CA GLY A 369 20.86 -21.01 -7.67
C GLY A 369 21.66 -21.79 -6.60
N LYS A 370 21.17 -21.83 -5.36
CA LYS A 370 21.68 -22.66 -4.26
C LYS A 370 20.62 -23.61 -3.67
N THR A 371 19.42 -23.70 -4.25
CA THR A 371 18.34 -24.59 -3.78
C THR A 371 18.17 -25.78 -4.74
N VAL A 372 17.37 -26.77 -4.32
CA VAL A 372 17.01 -27.93 -5.16
C VAL A 372 16.35 -27.54 -6.50
N ALA A 373 15.72 -26.35 -6.56
CA ALA A 373 15.13 -25.82 -7.78
C ALA A 373 16.15 -25.58 -8.90
N LYS A 374 17.46 -25.52 -8.62
CA LYS A 374 18.52 -25.41 -9.64
C LYS A 374 18.49 -26.54 -10.68
N GLN A 375 17.94 -27.71 -10.33
CA GLN A 375 17.79 -28.83 -11.25
C GLN A 375 16.85 -28.54 -12.44
N TYR A 376 16.10 -27.43 -12.42
CA TYR A 376 15.14 -27.04 -13.45
C TYR A 376 15.23 -25.54 -13.75
N ASP A 377 15.43 -25.16 -15.01
CA ASP A 377 15.41 -23.76 -15.43
C ASP A 377 13.96 -23.26 -15.64
N TYR A 378 13.25 -23.06 -14.52
CA TYR A 378 11.92 -22.44 -14.52
C TYR A 378 11.91 -21.03 -15.12
N PHE A 379 13.06 -20.34 -15.12
CA PHE A 379 13.20 -19.02 -15.75
C PHE A 379 13.13 -19.14 -17.26
N HIS A 380 13.86 -20.10 -17.86
CA HIS A 380 13.72 -20.46 -19.28
C HIS A 380 12.31 -20.93 -19.63
N GLU A 381 11.67 -21.81 -18.83
CA GLU A 381 10.30 -22.26 -19.09
C GLU A 381 9.33 -21.07 -19.21
N GLU A 382 9.29 -20.19 -18.21
CA GLU A 382 8.36 -19.06 -18.21
C GLU A 382 8.75 -18.00 -19.27
N LEU A 383 10.03 -17.87 -19.63
CA LEU A 383 10.52 -16.99 -20.69
C LEU A 383 10.09 -17.47 -22.09
N VAL A 384 10.14 -18.77 -22.38
CA VAL A 384 9.55 -19.36 -23.60
C VAL A 384 8.03 -19.21 -23.58
N ARG A 385 7.39 -19.58 -22.47
CA ARG A 385 5.92 -19.61 -22.32
C ARG A 385 5.27 -18.22 -22.42
N THR A 386 5.88 -17.23 -21.78
CA THR A 386 5.34 -15.87 -21.66
C THR A 386 5.93 -14.96 -22.74
N LEU A 387 7.23 -14.64 -22.71
CA LEU A 387 7.81 -13.71 -23.70
C LEU A 387 7.79 -14.28 -25.11
N ALA A 388 8.09 -15.57 -25.31
CA ALA A 388 8.05 -16.20 -26.62
C ALA A 388 6.67 -16.75 -27.01
N ALA A 389 5.65 -16.62 -26.16
CA ALA A 389 4.29 -17.14 -26.39
C ALA A 389 4.24 -18.65 -26.74
N ASN A 390 5.17 -19.44 -26.19
CA ASN A 390 5.46 -20.86 -26.46
C ASN A 390 6.21 -21.16 -27.79
N ASP A 391 6.62 -20.16 -28.58
CA ASP A 391 7.53 -20.32 -29.73
C ASP A 391 8.99 -20.11 -29.31
N ALA A 392 9.66 -21.16 -28.80
CA ALA A 392 11.07 -21.07 -28.38
C ALA A 392 12.02 -20.46 -29.45
N PRO A 393 11.90 -20.78 -30.76
CA PRO A 393 12.58 -20.06 -31.84
C PRO A 393 12.45 -18.53 -31.84
N ALA A 394 11.36 -17.94 -31.31
CA ALA A 394 11.18 -16.49 -31.26
C ALA A 394 12.16 -15.77 -30.31
N LEU A 395 12.86 -16.52 -29.44
CA LEU A 395 13.95 -15.98 -28.62
C LEU A 395 15.15 -15.52 -29.47
N GLY A 396 15.34 -16.12 -30.64
CA GLY A 396 16.41 -15.82 -31.58
C GLY A 396 17.71 -16.58 -31.29
N GLY A 397 18.52 -16.79 -32.33
CA GLY A 397 19.74 -17.62 -32.28
C GLY A 397 20.87 -17.08 -31.41
N GLU A 398 20.78 -15.84 -30.91
CA GLU A 398 21.72 -15.29 -29.92
C GLU A 398 21.42 -15.76 -28.48
N TYR A 399 20.24 -16.37 -28.23
CA TYR A 399 19.85 -16.83 -26.90
C TYR A 399 20.70 -18.02 -26.43
N PRO A 400 21.33 -17.97 -25.24
CA PRO A 400 22.27 -19.01 -24.79
C PRO A 400 21.61 -20.36 -24.41
N GLY A 401 20.29 -20.45 -24.41
CA GLY A 401 19.55 -21.65 -24.01
C GLY A 401 19.16 -21.67 -22.52
N PRO A 402 18.61 -22.80 -22.04
CA PRO A 402 18.43 -23.06 -20.61
C PRO A 402 19.79 -23.21 -19.91
N SER A 403 19.83 -22.90 -18.61
CA SER A 403 21.07 -22.80 -17.81
C SER A 403 21.18 -23.86 -16.69
N VAL A 404 20.62 -25.06 -16.91
CA VAL A 404 20.67 -26.21 -15.97
C VAL A 404 22.05 -26.88 -15.99
#